data_AF-A0A939YWV1-F1
#
_entry.id   AF-A0A939YWV1-F1
#
_cell.length_a   1.000
_cell.length_b   1.000
_cell.length_c   1.000
_cell.angle_alpha   90.00
_cell.angle_beta   90.00
_cell.angle_gamma   90.00
#
_symmetry.space_group_name_H-M   'P 1'
#
loop_
_entity.id
_entity.type
_entity.pdbx_description
1 polymer ?
#
loop_
_entity_poly.entity_id
_entity_poly.type
_entity_poly.pdbx_seq_one_letter_code
_entity_poly.pdbx_strand_id
1 'polypeptide(L)'
;MKIMIIYLCIMGAGIALGYRSDGFSSKSATRSRFQTVCLLVILFLLGHQLGANEEVAASVGTMGLTGLCLGIASMAGSFLVVWLLRRALEGPKSPHSGEEDAR
;
A
#
# COMPACT_ATOMS: atom_id res chain seq x y z
N MET A 1 4.91 -17.27 21.55
CA MET A 1 6.20 -17.09 20.83
C MET A 1 6.31 -17.95 19.56
N LYS A 2 5.88 -19.22 19.55
CA LYS A 2 5.95 -20.12 18.38
C LYS A 2 5.31 -19.54 17.10
N ILE A 3 4.16 -18.87 17.22
CA ILE A 3 3.48 -18.22 16.08
C ILE A 3 4.36 -17.15 15.43
N MET A 4 5.08 -16.33 16.22
CA MET A 4 5.92 -15.26 15.67
C MET A 4 7.10 -15.82 14.87
N ILE A 5 7.70 -16.91 15.37
CA ILE A 5 8.79 -17.59 14.67
C ILE A 5 8.28 -18.15 13.34
N ILE A 6 7.08 -18.72 13.32
CA ILE A 6 6.45 -19.24 12.10
C ILE A 6 6.20 -18.12 11.08
N TYR A 7 5.65 -16.97 11.50
CA TYR A 7 5.47 -15.81 10.61
C TYR A 7 6.80 -15.30 10.05
N LEU A 8 7.84 -15.26 10.88
CA LEU A 8 9.17 -14.80 10.47
C LEU A 8 9.83 -15.76 9.48
N CYS A 9 9.67 -17.08 9.68
CA CYS A 9 10.12 -18.10 8.72
C CYS A 9 9.36 -18.02 7.40
N ILE A 10 8.03 -17.83 7.42
CA ILE A 10 7.22 -17.70 6.21
C ILE A 10 7.56 -16.41 5.45
N MET A 11 7.75 -15.30 6.16
CA MET A 11 8.17 -14.02 5.57
C MET A 11 9.55 -14.14 4.93
N GLY A 12 10.51 -14.76 5.62
CA GLY A 12 11.84 -15.03 5.08
C GLY A 12 11.80 -15.94 3.85
N ALA A 13 10.99 -17.00 3.88
CA ALA A 13 10.77 -17.87 2.73
C ALA A 13 10.12 -17.12 1.55
N GLY A 14 9.16 -16.25 1.81
CA GLY A 14 8.51 -15.40 0.80
C GLY A 14 9.50 -14.46 0.11
N ILE A 15 10.39 -13.83 0.88
CA ILE A 15 11.47 -12.98 0.35
C ILE A 15 12.46 -13.82 -0.46
N ALA A 16 12.85 -15.00 0.02
CA ALA A 16 13.75 -15.89 -0.71
C ALA A 16 13.14 -16.38 -2.05
N LEU A 17 11.85 -16.73 -2.07
CA LEU A 17 11.13 -17.06 -3.31
C LEU A 17 10.99 -15.84 -4.24
N GLY A 18 10.76 -14.65 -3.68
CA GLY A 18 10.70 -13.38 -4.41
C GLY A 18 12.03 -12.95 -5.03
N TYR A 19 13.14 -13.27 -4.35
CA TYR A 19 14.52 -13.04 -4.83
C TYR A 19 14.97 -14.12 -5.81
N ARG A 20 14.48 -15.36 -5.70
CA ARG A 20 14.77 -16.40 -6.72
C ARG A 20 14.09 -16.14 -8.06
N SER A 21 13.19 -15.15 -8.11
CA SER A 21 12.57 -14.63 -9.33
C SER A 21 13.24 -13.34 -9.84
N ASP A 22 14.46 -13.03 -9.38
CA ASP A 22 15.32 -11.95 -9.91
C ASP A 22 16.03 -12.33 -11.24
N GLY A 23 15.75 -13.52 -11.78
CA GLY A 23 16.14 -13.92 -13.14
C GLY A 23 15.26 -13.32 -14.25
N PHE A 24 14.62 -12.16 -14.02
CA PHE A 24 13.77 -11.47 -15.02
C PHE A 24 14.25 -10.03 -15.24
N SER A 25 15.50 -9.93 -15.70
CA SER A 25 16.00 -8.75 -16.39
C SER A 25 15.09 -8.44 -17.58
N SER A 26 14.58 -7.20 -17.62
CA SER A 26 13.92 -6.57 -18.76
C SER A 26 12.60 -7.20 -19.26
N LYS A 27 11.48 -6.89 -18.57
CA LYS A 27 10.19 -6.47 -19.18
C LYS A 27 9.19 -6.09 -18.07
N SER A 28 9.13 -4.79 -17.79
CA SER A 28 8.42 -4.16 -16.66
C SER A 28 6.89 -4.30 -16.64
N ALA A 29 6.26 -4.97 -17.62
CA ALA A 29 4.79 -5.09 -17.69
C ALA A 29 4.25 -6.41 -17.11
N THR A 30 5.05 -7.48 -17.07
CA THR A 30 4.52 -8.83 -16.76
C THR A 30 4.35 -9.05 -15.25
N ARG A 31 5.25 -8.50 -14.42
CA ARG A 31 5.16 -8.65 -12.96
C ARG A 31 3.97 -7.89 -12.36
N SER A 32 3.64 -6.73 -12.93
CA SER A 32 2.43 -5.98 -12.56
C SER A 32 1.16 -6.78 -12.82
N ARG A 33 1.05 -7.46 -13.97
CA ARG A 33 -0.14 -8.27 -14.28
C ARG A 33 -0.36 -9.40 -13.29
N PHE A 34 0.69 -10.10 -12.87
CA PHE A 34 0.56 -11.16 -11.87
C PHE A 34 0.09 -10.62 -10.52
N GLN A 35 0.63 -9.47 -10.10
CA GLN A 35 0.18 -8.81 -8.87
C GLN A 35 -1.27 -8.35 -8.97
N THR A 36 -1.68 -7.76 -10.10
CA THR A 36 -3.07 -7.33 -10.31
C THR A 36 -4.02 -8.53 -10.32
N VAL A 37 -3.65 -9.64 -10.97
CA VAL A 37 -4.44 -10.88 -10.94
C VAL A 37 -4.54 -11.42 -9.52
N CYS A 38 -3.43 -11.47 -8.77
CA CYS A 38 -3.43 -11.92 -7.39
C CYS A 38 -4.30 -11.02 -6.50
N LEU A 39 -4.20 -9.70 -6.66
CA LEU A 39 -5.04 -8.73 -5.96
C LEU A 39 -6.52 -8.93 -6.30
N LEU A 40 -6.86 -9.10 -7.58
CA LEU A 40 -8.23 -9.39 -8.00
C LEU A 40 -8.75 -10.68 -7.41
N VAL A 41 -7.95 -11.75 -7.41
CA VAL A 41 -8.32 -13.04 -6.80
C VAL A 41 -8.56 -12.86 -5.30
N ILE A 42 -7.67 -12.19 -4.58
CA ILE A 42 -7.83 -11.94 -3.14
C ILE A 42 -9.06 -11.07 -2.88
N LEU A 43 -9.26 -10.01 -3.66
CA LEU A 43 -10.41 -9.11 -3.53
C LEU A 43 -11.73 -9.84 -3.80
N PHE A 44 -11.75 -10.71 -4.81
CA PHE A 44 -12.91 -11.54 -5.15
C PHE A 44 -13.23 -12.55 -4.05
N LEU A 45 -12.22 -13.29 -3.57
CA LEU A 45 -12.37 -14.24 -2.46
C LEU A 45 -12.88 -13.54 -1.20
N LEU A 46 -12.32 -12.37 -0.88
CA LEU A 46 -12.74 -11.58 0.27
C LEU A 46 -14.21 -11.13 0.11
N GLY A 47 -14.58 -10.61 -1.06
CA GLY A 47 -15.96 -10.22 -1.35
C GLY A 47 -16.95 -11.38 -1.25
N HIS A 48 -16.58 -12.57 -1.76
CA HIS A 48 -17.39 -13.78 -1.65
C HIS A 48 -17.61 -14.21 -0.19
N GLN A 49 -16.54 -14.22 0.61
CA GLN A 49 -16.59 -14.58 2.04
C GLN A 49 -17.46 -13.62 2.85
N LEU A 50 -17.39 -12.32 2.55
CA LEU A 50 -18.17 -11.27 3.23
C LEU A 50 -19.64 -11.26 2.77
N GLY A 51 -19.92 -11.58 1.51
CA GLY A 51 -21.27 -11.57 0.94
C GLY A 51 -22.12 -12.80 1.28
N ALA A 52 -21.50 -13.96 1.52
CA ALA A 52 -22.19 -15.19 1.90
C ALA A 52 -22.57 -15.25 3.40
N ASN A 53 -22.11 -14.29 4.20
CA ASN A 53 -22.33 -14.26 5.64
C ASN A 53 -23.32 -13.14 5.99
N GLU A 54 -24.59 -13.48 6.21
CA GLU A 54 -25.68 -12.51 6.45
C GLU A 54 -25.43 -11.60 7.65
N GLU A 55 -24.71 -12.09 8.67
CA GLU A 55 -24.33 -11.29 9.84
C GLU A 55 -23.35 -10.16 9.48
N VAL A 56 -22.41 -10.47 8.59
CA VAL A 56 -21.46 -9.49 8.07
C VAL A 56 -22.14 -8.59 7.05
N ALA A 57 -22.96 -9.11 6.14
CA ALA A 57 -23.70 -8.31 5.15
C ALA A 57 -24.66 -7.30 5.81
N ALA A 58 -25.34 -7.69 6.89
CA ALA A 58 -26.19 -6.79 7.67
C ALA A 58 -25.37 -5.73 8.44
N SER A 59 -24.19 -6.10 8.96
CA SER A 59 -23.29 -5.19 9.69
C SER A 59 -22.39 -4.36 8.78
N VAL A 60 -22.25 -4.72 7.50
CA VAL A 60 -21.47 -3.99 6.49
C VAL A 60 -22.08 -2.62 6.22
N GLY A 61 -23.39 -2.42 6.41
CA GLY A 61 -23.99 -1.09 6.32
C GLY A 61 -23.38 -0.10 7.31
N THR A 62 -23.25 -0.50 8.59
CA THR A 62 -22.71 0.35 9.66
C THR A 62 -21.18 0.39 9.64
N MET A 63 -20.51 -0.75 9.45
CA MET A 63 -19.04 -0.81 9.34
C MET A 63 -18.53 -0.17 8.04
N GLY A 64 -19.27 -0.29 6.94
CA GLY A 64 -18.95 0.32 5.66
C GLY A 64 -19.08 1.84 5.69
N LEU A 65 -20.13 2.39 6.32
CA LEU A 65 -20.27 3.84 6.50
C LEU A 65 -19.17 4.40 7.41
N THR A 66 -18.89 3.70 8.51
CA THR A 66 -17.80 4.07 9.43
C THR A 66 -16.44 3.99 8.73
N GLY A 67 -16.21 2.92 7.97
CA GLY A 67 -14.99 2.71 7.18
C GLY A 67 -14.82 3.72 6.05
N LEU A 68 -15.91 4.13 5.39
CA LEU A 68 -15.90 5.19 4.39
C LEU A 68 -15.51 6.53 5.02
N CYS A 69 -16.14 6.87 6.16
CA CYS A 69 -15.82 8.08 6.89
C CYS A 69 -14.35 8.09 7.34
N LEU A 70 -13.86 6.96 7.90
CA LEU A 70 -12.46 6.79 8.28
C LEU A 70 -11.52 6.86 7.07
N GLY A 71 -11.88 6.27 5.93
CA GLY A 71 -11.08 6.30 4.71
C GLY A 71 -10.95 7.71 4.16
N ILE A 72 -12.05 8.45 4.03
CA ILE A 72 -12.06 9.84 3.57
C ILE A 72 -11.30 10.73 4.56
N ALA A 73 -11.56 10.60 5.87
CA ALA A 73 -10.87 11.36 6.89
C ALA A 73 -9.36 11.06 6.91
N SER A 74 -8.96 9.80 6.74
CA SER A 74 -7.56 9.37 6.68
C SER A 74 -6.84 9.90 5.43
N MET A 75 -7.48 9.81 4.25
CA MET A 75 -6.93 10.37 3.01
C MET A 75 -6.82 11.89 3.10
N ALA A 76 -7.87 12.57 3.55
CA ALA A 76 -7.88 14.02 3.72
C ALA A 76 -6.81 14.46 4.72
N GLY A 77 -6.68 13.77 5.86
CA GLY A 77 -5.65 14.03 6.86
C GLY A 77 -4.23 13.81 6.31
N SER A 78 -4.01 12.72 5.57
CA SER A 78 -2.70 12.43 4.96
C SER A 78 -2.30 13.50 3.94
N PHE A 79 -3.23 13.89 3.05
CA PHE A 79 -2.97 14.96 2.10
C PHE A 79 -2.75 16.31 2.77
N LEU A 80 -3.53 16.63 3.81
CA LEU A 80 -3.40 17.87 4.57
C LEU A 80 -2.04 17.97 5.26
N VAL A 81 -1.57 16.90 5.90
CA VAL A 81 -0.25 16.87 6.56
C VAL A 81 0.87 16.99 5.54
N VAL A 82 0.80 16.24 4.44
CA VAL A 82 1.82 16.35 3.38
C VAL A 82 1.84 17.75 2.77
N TRP A 83 0.66 18.36 2.55
CA TRP A 83 0.55 19.72 2.03
C TRP A 83 1.10 20.77 3.02
N LEU A 84 0.78 20.63 4.31
CA LEU A 84 1.28 21.51 5.36
C LEU A 84 2.80 21.37 5.52
N LEU A 85 3.33 20.15 5.45
CA LEU A 85 4.76 19.87 5.51
C LEU A 85 5.49 20.45 4.30
N ARG A 86 4.95 20.27 3.08
CA ARG A 86 5.49 20.91 1.86
C ARG A 86 5.50 22.43 2.01
N ARG A 87 4.41 23.03 2.46
CA ARG A 87 4.32 24.48 2.67
C ARG A 87 5.26 25.00 3.75
N ALA A 88 5.49 24.22 4.82
CA ALA A 88 6.44 24.56 5.87
C ALA A 88 7.90 24.45 5.41
N LEU A 89 8.20 23.51 4.51
CA LEU A 89 9.53 23.34 3.92
C LEU A 89 9.79 24.31 2.75
N GLU A 90 8.75 24.79 2.06
CA GLU A 90 8.83 25.72 0.92
C GLU A 90 8.83 27.21 1.33
N GLY A 91 8.79 27.53 2.62
CA GLY A 91 8.99 28.90 3.12
C GLY A 91 10.39 29.08 3.73
N PRO A 92 11.02 30.27 3.59
CA PRO A 92 11.24 31.05 2.38
C PRO A 92 12.42 30.47 1.57
N LYS A 93 12.38 30.70 0.26
CA LYS A 93 13.45 30.45 -0.73
C LYS A 93 14.85 30.67 -0.13
N SER A 94 15.57 29.60 0.23
CA SER A 94 17.00 29.69 0.45
C SER A 94 17.68 29.56 -0.92
N PRO A 95 18.39 30.60 -1.39
CA PRO A 95 18.96 30.65 -2.72
C PRO A 95 20.21 29.77 -2.76
N HIS A 96 20.17 28.66 -3.49
CA HIS A 96 21.39 28.08 -4.05
C HIS A 96 21.10 27.45 -5.40
N SER A 97 20.70 28.30 -6.35
CA SER A 97 21.07 28.12 -7.74
C SER A 97 22.32 28.96 -7.98
N GLY A 98 23.48 28.33 -8.20
CA GLY A 98 24.62 29.05 -8.79
C GLY A 98 26.04 28.70 -8.37
N GLU A 99 26.38 27.46 -8.00
CA GLU A 99 27.82 27.14 -7.85
C GLU A 99 28.15 25.69 -8.23
N GLU A 100 27.87 25.33 -9.50
CA GLU A 100 28.42 24.11 -10.13
C GLU A 100 28.70 24.34 -11.63
N ASP A 101 29.12 25.55 -12.01
CA ASP A 101 29.46 25.87 -13.41
C ASP A 101 30.72 26.75 -13.51
N ALA A 102 31.70 26.50 -12.64
CA ALA A 102 32.99 27.19 -12.65
C ALA A 102 34.16 26.34 -12.12
N ARG A 103 34.22 25.04 -12.44
CA ARG A 103 35.45 24.25 -12.30
C ARG A 103 35.65 23.23 -13.41
#